data_AF-A0A929HKP4-F1
#
_entry.id   AF-A0A929HKP4-F1
#
_cell.length_a   1.000
_cell.length_b   1.000
_cell.length_c   1.000
_cell.angle_alpha   90.00
_cell.angle_beta   90.00
_cell.angle_gamma   90.00
#
_symmetry.space_group_name_H-M   'P 1'
#
loop_
_entity.id
_entity.type
_entity.pdbx_description
1 polymer ?
#
loop_
_entity_poly.entity_id
_entity_poly.type
_entity_poly.pdbx_seq_one_letter_code
_entity_poly.pdbx_strand_id
1 'polypeptide(L)'
;MKNTQSLKDRLVYSAVAGVVWGLVAMGINNMTGVFAFESTFTHNLVSFIFGGVVFSIVSGGILYFAGSVLPFKGYLPKALMVTTFVWLLLRGGGVLLSQMDSHRYHVVTPESIQGLGLAVLLGLFLGLFWTLGSRGLQGSKA
;
A
#
# COMPACT_ATOMS: atom_id res chain seq x y z
N MET A 1 -14.92 -4.75 -18.50
CA MET A 1 -13.69 -5.56 -18.58
C MET A 1 -13.97 -6.92 -17.94
N LYS A 2 -14.13 -8.00 -18.72
CA LYS A 2 -14.12 -9.36 -18.15
C LYS A 2 -12.67 -9.67 -17.77
N ASN A 3 -12.37 -9.54 -16.47
CA ASN A 3 -11.04 -9.66 -15.91
C ASN A 3 -10.76 -11.16 -15.70
N THR A 4 -9.98 -11.79 -16.59
CA THR A 4 -9.69 -13.23 -16.58
C THR A 4 -8.54 -13.62 -15.65
N GLN A 5 -7.98 -12.68 -14.88
CA GLN A 5 -6.97 -13.00 -13.87
C GLN A 5 -7.62 -13.57 -12.62
N SER A 6 -7.09 -14.70 -12.14
CA SER A 6 -7.52 -15.29 -10.89
C SER A 6 -7.18 -14.38 -9.71
N LEU A 7 -7.96 -14.49 -8.63
CA LEU A 7 -7.66 -13.78 -7.38
C LEU A 7 -6.22 -14.09 -6.89
N LYS A 8 -5.75 -15.33 -7.08
CA LYS A 8 -4.39 -15.72 -6.72
C LYS A 8 -3.34 -14.88 -7.43
N ASP A 9 -3.46 -14.71 -8.76
CA ASP A 9 -2.49 -13.92 -9.52
C ASP A 9 -2.45 -12.47 -9.04
N ARG A 10 -3.63 -11.89 -8.78
CA ARG A 10 -3.76 -10.52 -8.26
C ARG A 10 -3.12 -10.36 -6.88
N LEU A 11 -3.27 -11.35 -6.00
CA LEU A 11 -2.63 -11.36 -4.69
C LEU A 11 -1.11 -11.49 -4.80
N VAL A 12 -0.60 -12.31 -5.72
CA VAL A 12 0.85 -12.43 -5.98
C VAL A 12 1.43 -11.10 -6.47
N TYR A 13 0.80 -10.46 -7.46
CA TYR A 13 1.24 -9.13 -7.93
C TYR A 13 1.18 -8.08 -6.81
N SER A 14 0.18 -8.16 -5.93
CA SER A 14 0.06 -7.27 -4.78
C SER A 14 1.18 -7.52 -3.77
N ALA A 15 1.50 -8.78 -3.46
CA ALA A 15 2.60 -9.13 -2.57
C ALA A 15 3.94 -8.62 -3.12
N VAL A 16 4.23 -8.84 -4.40
CA VAL A 16 5.45 -8.33 -5.06
C VAL A 16 5.51 -6.80 -5.01
N ALA A 17 4.41 -6.12 -5.33
CA ALA A 17 4.34 -4.67 -5.21
C ALA A 17 4.59 -4.19 -3.76
N GLY A 18 4.09 -4.93 -2.77
CA GLY A 18 4.29 -4.66 -1.35
C GLY A 18 5.74 -4.84 -0.90
N VAL A 19 6.43 -5.87 -1.38
CA VAL A 19 7.87 -6.08 -1.11
C VAL A 19 8.68 -4.92 -1.69
N VAL A 20 8.48 -4.60 -2.97
CA VAL A 20 9.21 -3.51 -3.65
C VAL A 20 8.94 -2.18 -2.96
N TRP A 21 7.67 -1.89 -2.64
CA TRP A 21 7.31 -0.68 -1.91
C TRP A 21 7.93 -0.65 -0.52
N GLY A 22 7.95 -1.77 0.23
CA GLY A 22 8.52 -1.84 1.57
C GLY A 22 10.00 -1.46 1.59
N LEU A 23 10.77 -1.96 0.63
CA LEU A 23 12.18 -1.59 0.46
C LEU A 23 12.36 -0.10 0.16
N VAL A 24 11.53 0.46 -0.72
CA VAL A 24 11.57 1.89 -1.05
C VAL A 24 11.16 2.74 0.15
N ALA A 25 10.12 2.34 0.89
CA ALA A 25 9.66 3.02 2.09
C ALA A 25 10.73 3.02 3.18
N MET A 26 11.48 1.94 3.33
CA MET A 26 12.63 1.88 4.24
C MET A 26 13.72 2.89 3.83
N GLY A 27 14.04 2.96 2.53
CA GLY A 27 14.99 3.94 2.01
C GLY A 27 14.55 5.39 2.24
N ILE A 28 13.28 5.70 1.97
CA ILE A 28 12.70 7.02 2.25
C ILE A 28 12.79 7.32 3.74
N ASN A 29 12.42 6.38 4.60
CA ASN A 29 12.47 6.59 6.05
C ASN A 29 13.90 6.81 6.56
N ASN A 30 14.88 6.10 6.00
CA ASN A 30 16.29 6.30 6.31
C ASN A 30 16.77 7.72 5.94
N MET A 31 16.21 8.32 4.89
CA MET A 31 16.54 9.68 4.47
C MET A 31 15.82 10.75 5.29
N THR A 32 14.57 10.51 5.70
CA THR A 32 13.75 11.51 6.40
C THR A 32 13.90 11.47 7.91
N GLY A 33 14.23 10.30 8.48
CA GLY A 33 14.34 10.09 9.93
C GLY A 33 13.01 10.23 10.68
N VAL A 34 11.88 10.20 9.98
CA VAL A 34 10.55 10.46 10.57
C VAL A 34 10.07 9.31 11.46
N PHE A 35 10.36 8.06 11.08
CA PHE A 35 10.16 6.91 11.98
C PHE A 35 11.49 6.46 12.56
N ALA A 36 11.54 6.32 13.88
CA ALA A 36 12.70 5.77 14.56
C ALA A 36 12.96 4.33 14.09
N PHE A 37 14.19 4.08 13.65
CA PHE A 37 14.60 2.72 13.38
C PHE A 37 14.86 1.95 14.67
N GLU A 38 14.48 0.69 14.64
CA GLU A 38 14.85 -0.26 15.68
C GLU A 38 16.34 -0.57 15.61
N SER A 39 16.90 -1.06 16.73
CA SER A 39 18.35 -1.22 16.93
C SER A 39 19.08 -2.07 15.88
N THR A 40 18.37 -2.90 15.11
CA THR A 40 18.97 -3.78 14.10
C THR A 40 18.39 -3.54 12.70
N PHE A 41 19.27 -3.47 11.70
CA PHE A 41 18.90 -3.33 10.28
C PHE A 41 17.93 -4.43 9.84
N THR A 42 18.18 -5.69 10.24
CA THR A 42 17.34 -6.84 9.89
C THR A 42 15.91 -6.68 10.40
N HIS A 43 15.72 -6.15 11.62
CA HIS A 43 14.39 -5.93 12.16
C HIS A 43 13.63 -4.86 11.36
N ASN A 44 14.29 -3.78 10.99
CA ASN A 44 13.70 -2.74 10.12
C ASN A 44 13.36 -3.31 8.75
N LEU A 45 14.29 -4.04 8.12
CA LEU A 45 14.07 -4.66 6.82
C LEU A 45 12.83 -5.57 6.82
N VAL A 46 12.72 -6.46 7.80
CA VAL A 46 11.58 -7.38 7.93
C VAL A 46 10.29 -6.61 8.20
N SER A 47 10.31 -5.62 9.09
CA SER A 47 9.13 -4.81 9.42
C SER A 47 8.59 -4.04 8.21
N PHE A 48 9.48 -3.41 7.43
CA PHE A 48 9.08 -2.65 6.24
C PHE A 48 8.56 -3.56 5.12
N ILE A 49 9.21 -4.71 4.89
CA ILE A 49 8.74 -5.69 3.90
C ILE A 49 7.37 -6.24 4.33
N PHE A 50 7.24 -6.69 5.58
CA PHE A 50 6.01 -7.27 6.08
C PHE A 50 4.85 -6.27 6.07
N GLY A 51 5.08 -5.06 6.58
CA GLY A 51 4.11 -3.97 6.53
C GLY A 51 3.69 -3.64 5.10
N GLY A 52 4.65 -3.60 4.17
CA GLY A 52 4.38 -3.38 2.75
C GLY A 52 3.55 -4.47 2.09
N VAL A 53 3.88 -5.74 2.34
CA VAL A 53 3.10 -6.89 1.84
C VAL A 53 1.68 -6.85 2.38
N VAL A 54 1.50 -6.67 3.68
CA VAL A 54 0.16 -6.62 4.30
C VAL A 54 -0.65 -5.46 3.72
N PHE A 55 -0.07 -4.25 3.69
CA PHE A 55 -0.79 -3.08 3.21
C PHE A 55 -1.16 -3.19 1.72
N SER A 56 -0.24 -3.74 0.91
CA SER A 56 -0.48 -3.98 -0.51
C SER A 56 -1.53 -5.06 -0.76
N ILE A 57 -1.51 -6.16 0.01
CA ILE A 57 -2.51 -7.24 -0.10
C ILE A 57 -3.90 -6.75 0.29
N VAL A 58 -4.04 -6.03 1.41
CA VAL A 58 -5.32 -5.47 1.84
C VAL A 58 -5.86 -4.50 0.79
N SER A 59 -5.03 -3.57 0.32
CA SER A 59 -5.41 -2.62 -0.73
C SER A 59 -5.76 -3.32 -2.05
N GLY A 60 -4.97 -4.31 -2.45
CA GLY A 60 -5.20 -5.13 -3.65
C GLY A 60 -6.49 -5.94 -3.55
N GLY A 61 -6.79 -6.50 -2.38
CA GLY A 61 -8.06 -7.19 -2.11
C GLY A 61 -9.26 -6.26 -2.26
N ILE A 62 -9.21 -5.09 -1.63
CA ILE A 62 -10.26 -4.06 -1.78
C ILE A 62 -10.40 -3.66 -3.26
N LEU A 63 -9.29 -3.44 -3.96
CA LEU A 63 -9.30 -3.10 -5.38
C LEU A 63 -9.89 -4.22 -6.25
N TYR A 64 -9.68 -5.49 -5.90
CA TYR A 64 -10.26 -6.63 -6.62
C TYR A 64 -11.79 -6.65 -6.50
N PHE A 65 -12.32 -6.51 -5.28
CA PHE A 65 -13.75 -6.62 -5.01
C PHE A 65 -14.53 -5.34 -5.35
N ALA A 66 -14.02 -4.18 -4.94
CA ALA A 66 -14.69 -2.90 -5.17
C ALA A 66 -14.36 -2.30 -6.54
N GLY A 67 -13.38 -2.85 -7.28
CA GLY A 67 -12.87 -2.26 -8.50
C GLY A 67 -13.92 -1.99 -9.57
N SER A 68 -15.03 -2.74 -9.63
CA SER A 68 -16.12 -2.52 -10.59
C SER A 68 -16.98 -1.30 -10.28
N VAL A 69 -17.09 -0.91 -9.01
CA VAL A 69 -17.92 0.22 -8.55
C VAL A 69 -17.14 1.53 -8.43
N LEU A 70 -15.80 1.47 -8.49
CA LEU A 70 -14.96 2.66 -8.43
C LEU A 70 -15.15 3.54 -9.68
N PRO A 71 -15.22 4.88 -9.52
CA PRO A 71 -15.59 5.80 -10.60
C PRO A 71 -14.52 5.95 -11.69
N PHE A 72 -13.29 5.51 -11.44
CA PHE A 72 -12.17 5.68 -12.36
C PHE A 72 -12.10 4.58 -13.42
N LYS A 73 -11.53 4.89 -14.59
CA LYS A 73 -11.18 3.90 -15.61
C LYS A 73 -9.68 3.59 -15.48
N GLY A 74 -9.33 2.30 -15.36
CA GLY A 74 -7.94 1.83 -15.22
C GLY A 74 -7.51 1.43 -13.81
N TYR A 75 -6.45 0.62 -13.70
CA TYR A 75 -5.97 0.10 -12.41
C TYR A 75 -5.23 1.16 -11.59
N LEU A 76 -4.43 2.02 -12.22
CA LEU A 76 -3.63 3.04 -11.54
C LEU A 76 -4.46 4.03 -10.70
N PRO A 77 -5.43 4.78 -11.27
CA PRO A 77 -6.21 5.73 -10.47
C PRO A 77 -7.05 5.05 -9.39
N LYS A 78 -7.51 3.81 -9.62
CA LYS A 78 -8.20 3.02 -8.61
C LYS A 78 -7.29 2.61 -7.46
N ALA A 79 -6.08 2.15 -7.76
CA ALA A 79 -5.09 1.77 -6.76
C ALA A 79 -4.70 2.96 -5.89
N LEU A 80 -4.43 4.13 -6.51
CA LEU A 80 -4.18 5.39 -5.79
C LEU A 80 -5.31 5.75 -4.84
N MET A 81 -6.56 5.68 -5.32
CA MET A 81 -7.72 5.98 -4.49
C MET A 81 -7.82 5.00 -3.31
N VAL A 82 -7.69 3.70 -3.56
CA VAL A 82 -7.82 2.66 -2.53
C VAL A 82 -6.73 2.77 -1.47
N THR A 83 -5.45 2.87 -1.85
CA THR A 83 -4.35 2.93 -0.87
C THR A 83 -4.41 4.21 -0.05
N THR A 84 -4.75 5.34 -0.67
CA THR A 84 -4.95 6.62 0.02
C THR A 84 -6.12 6.52 1.00
N PHE A 85 -7.25 5.94 0.57
CA PHE A 85 -8.42 5.78 1.42
C PHE A 85 -8.14 4.86 2.62
N VAL A 86 -7.48 3.72 2.41
CA VAL A 86 -7.07 2.82 3.49
C VAL A 86 -6.16 3.55 4.49
N TRP A 87 -5.20 4.35 4.00
CA TRP A 87 -4.37 5.18 4.89
C TRP A 87 -5.19 6.19 5.70
N LEU A 88 -6.14 6.88 5.06
CA LEU A 88 -7.01 7.82 5.77
C LEU A 88 -7.86 7.14 6.85
N LEU A 89 -8.34 5.92 6.60
CA LEU A 89 -9.04 5.12 7.61
C LEU A 89 -8.14 4.76 8.79
N LEU A 90 -6.92 4.28 8.53
CA LEU A 90 -5.94 3.96 9.58
C LEU A 90 -5.59 5.22 10.39
N ARG A 91 -5.38 6.34 9.69
CA ARG A 91 -5.09 7.63 10.30
C ARG A 91 -6.25 8.11 11.17
N GLY A 92 -7.49 7.99 10.68
CA GLY A 92 -8.70 8.31 11.43
C GLY A 92 -8.84 7.45 12.68
N GLY A 93 -8.57 6.14 12.59
CA GLY A 93 -8.48 5.24 13.74
C GLY A 93 -7.44 5.71 14.76
N GLY A 94 -6.26 6.15 14.31
CA GLY A 94 -5.23 6.73 15.18
C GLY A 94 -5.68 8.02 15.89
N VAL A 95 -6.44 8.90 15.21
CA VAL A 95 -7.04 10.08 15.86
C VAL A 95 -8.01 9.66 16.95
N LEU A 96 -8.93 8.74 16.66
CA LEU A 96 -9.92 8.28 17.64
C LEU A 96 -9.24 7.66 18.87
N LEU A 97 -8.21 6.84 18.66
CA LEU A 97 -7.42 6.27 19.76
C LEU A 97 -6.73 7.35 20.59
N SER A 98 -6.17 8.39 19.96
CA SER A 98 -5.54 9.51 20.68
C SER A 98 -6.52 10.36 21.48
N GLN A 99 -7.80 10.39 21.10
CA GLN A 99 -8.85 11.08 21.86
C GLN A 99 -9.30 10.25 23.08
N MET A 100 -9.24 8.92 22.98
CA MET A 100 -9.60 8.02 24.08
C MET A 100 -8.50 7.89 25.13
N ASP A 101 -7.23 7.83 24.70
CA ASP A 101 -6.06 7.71 25.57
C ASP A 101 -4.87 8.46 24.96
N SER A 102 -4.83 9.78 25.24
CA SER A 102 -3.84 10.70 24.68
C SER A 102 -2.42 10.51 25.25
N HIS A 103 -2.29 9.86 26.42
CA HIS A 103 -0.99 9.55 26.99
C HIS A 103 -0.31 8.41 26.25
N ARG A 104 -1.10 7.43 25.76
CA ARG A 104 -0.59 6.27 25.03
C ARG A 104 -0.50 6.49 23.52
N TYR A 105 -1.50 7.16 22.93
CA TYR A 105 -1.57 7.36 21.49
C TYR A 105 -1.42 8.84 21.17
N HIS A 106 -0.32 9.18 20.51
CA HIS A 106 -0.05 10.52 20.05
C HIS A 106 0.01 10.53 18.52
N VAL A 107 -0.59 11.57 17.96
CA VAL A 107 -0.61 11.80 16.54
C VAL A 107 0.56 12.72 16.19
N VAL A 108 1.52 12.22 15.43
CA VAL A 108 2.65 13.01 14.96
C VAL A 108 2.38 13.48 13.52
N THR A 109 2.37 14.79 13.31
CA THR A 109 2.07 15.38 12.00
C THR A 109 3.09 14.99 10.93
N PRO A 110 4.42 15.04 11.17
CA PRO A 110 5.41 14.53 10.22
C PRO A 110 5.17 13.08 9.78
N GLU A 111 4.91 12.16 10.71
CA GLU A 111 4.60 10.75 10.42
C GLU A 111 3.32 10.61 9.58
N SER A 112 2.32 11.45 9.86
CA SER A 112 1.06 11.46 9.11
C SER A 112 1.25 11.86 7.65
N ILE A 113 2.07 12.88 7.40
CA ILE A 113 2.37 13.40 6.05
C ILE A 113 3.21 12.38 5.28
N GLN A 114 4.26 11.85 5.90
CA GLN A 114 5.09 10.83 5.27
C GLN A 114 4.27 9.57 4.96
N GLY A 115 3.45 9.10 5.90
CA GLY A 115 2.58 7.95 5.69
C GLY A 115 1.59 8.15 4.55
N LEU A 116 1.05 9.37 4.38
CA LEU A 116 0.21 9.70 3.23
C LEU A 116 0.99 9.62 1.91
N GLY A 117 2.19 10.21 1.85
CA GLY A 117 3.07 10.13 0.68
C GLY A 117 3.43 8.68 0.33
N LEU A 118 3.75 7.87 1.33
CA LEU A 118 4.04 6.45 1.16
C LEU A 118 2.81 5.66 0.70
N ALA A 119 1.60 5.97 1.17
CA ALA A 119 0.36 5.34 0.72
C ALA A 119 0.04 5.66 -0.75
N VAL A 120 0.27 6.90 -1.19
CA VAL A 120 0.16 7.29 -2.60
C VAL A 120 1.18 6.51 -3.44
N LEU A 121 2.42 6.42 -2.96
CA LEU A 121 3.49 5.67 -3.63
C LEU A 121 3.17 4.18 -3.75
N LEU A 122 2.55 3.57 -2.73
CA LEU A 122 2.06 2.19 -2.80
C LEU A 122 1.02 2.04 -3.90
N GLY A 123 0.09 2.99 -4.02
CA GLY A 123 -0.93 3.01 -5.06
C GLY A 123 -0.32 3.05 -6.46
N LEU A 124 0.79 3.79 -6.65
CA LEU A 124 1.55 3.79 -7.90
C LEU A 124 2.11 2.39 -8.21
N PHE A 125 2.84 1.77 -7.27
CA PHE A 125 3.39 0.43 -7.46
C PHE A 125 2.28 -0.58 -7.74
N LEU A 126 1.27 -0.67 -6.87
CA LEU A 126 0.17 -1.60 -7.02
C LEU A 126 -0.53 -1.45 -8.38
N GLY A 127 -0.84 -0.21 -8.78
CA GLY A 127 -1.47 0.10 -10.05
C GLY A 127 -0.62 -0.30 -11.26
N LEU A 128 0.69 -0.06 -11.21
CA LEU A 128 1.64 -0.45 -12.26
C LEU A 128 1.75 -1.97 -12.37
N PHE A 129 1.99 -2.68 -11.26
CA PHE A 129 2.12 -4.14 -11.25
C PHE A 129 0.83 -4.82 -11.75
N TRP A 130 -0.34 -4.33 -11.36
CA TRP A 130 -1.62 -4.85 -11.84
C TRP A 130 -1.88 -4.59 -13.32
N THR A 131 -1.37 -3.46 -13.84
CA THR A 131 -1.44 -3.13 -15.27
C THR A 131 -0.50 -4.04 -16.06
N LEU A 132 0.74 -4.21 -15.61
CA LEU A 132 1.73 -5.10 -16.24
C LEU A 132 1.26 -6.55 -16.27
N GLY A 133 0.78 -7.07 -15.14
CA GLY A 133 0.23 -8.42 -15.07
C GLY A 133 -0.94 -8.64 -16.02
N SER A 134 -1.80 -7.63 -16.20
CA SER A 134 -2.93 -7.72 -17.14
C SER A 134 -2.50 -7.71 -18.61
N ARG A 135 -1.40 -7.03 -18.96
CA ARG A 135 -0.85 -6.96 -20.33
C ARG A 135 -0.06 -8.21 -20.70
N GLY A 136 0.76 -8.74 -19.79
CA GLY A 136 1.57 -9.93 -20.03
C GLY A 136 0.73 -11.16 -20.42
N LEU A 137 -0.47 -11.31 -19.86
CA LEU A 137 -1.39 -12.40 -20.19
C LEU A 137 -2.15 -12.22 -21.51
N GLN A 138 -2.29 -10.98 -22.00
CA GLN A 138 -2.88 -10.73 -23.32
C GLN A 138 -1.88 -11.07 -24.44
N GLY A 139 -0.59 -10.80 -24.22
CA GLY A 139 0.48 -11.18 -25.16
C GLY A 139 0.76 -12.69 -25.22
N SER A 140 0.44 -13.44 -24.17
CA SER A 140 0.62 -14.91 -24.13
C SER A 140 -0.53 -15.69 -24.81
N LYS A 141 -1.62 -15.02 -25.20
CA LYS A 141 -2.80 -15.62 -25.84
C LYS A 141 -2.95 -15.24 -27.31
N ALA A 142 -1.98 -14.53 -27.88
CA ALA A 142 -1.84 -14.23 -29.30
C ALA A 142 -0.83 -15.22 -29.92
#